data_AF-A0AAJ1L096-F1
#
_entry.id   AF-A0AAJ1L096-F1
#
_cell.length_a   1.000
_cell.length_b   1.000
_cell.length_c   1.000
_cell.angle_alpha   90.00
_cell.angle_beta   90.00
_cell.angle_gamma   90.00
#
_symmetry.space_group_name_H-M   'P 1'
#
loop_
_entity.id
_entity.type
_entity.pdbx_description
1 polymer ?
#
loop_
_entity_poly.entity_id
_entity_poly.type
_entity_poly.pdbx_seq_one_letter_code
_entity_poly.pdbx_strand_id
1 'polypeptide(L)' 'MTDICVYRDDAANCVVLKDGEKLFTFTPEQWSVICMAANSDMEARLYALAHSETLRIERDMKWKEVK' A
#
# COMPACT_ATOMS: atom_id res chain seq x y z
N MET A 1 -17.08 -12.94 -0.84
CA MET A 1 -16.37 -11.65 -0.73
C MET A 1 -16.51 -11.23 0.72
N THR A 2 -15.41 -11.13 1.47
CA THR A 2 -15.44 -10.45 2.76
C THR A 2 -15.69 -8.97 2.48
N ASP A 3 -16.84 -8.45 2.91
CA ASP A 3 -17.15 -7.03 2.79
C ASP A 3 -16.26 -6.26 3.76
N ILE A 4 -15.04 -5.96 3.31
CA ILE A 4 -14.19 -4.97 3.96
C ILE A 4 -14.80 -3.61 3.64
N CYS A 5 -15.20 -2.86 4.66
CA CYS A 5 -15.63 -1.49 4.48
C CYS A 5 -14.96 -0.55 5.48
N VAL A 6 -14.71 0.68 5.04
CA VAL A 6 -14.16 1.75 5.87
C VAL A 6 -15.14 2.91 5.79
N TYR A 7 -15.51 3.46 6.95
CA TYR A 7 -16.36 4.64 7.04
C TYR A 7 -15.98 5.51 8.23
N ARG A 8 -16.40 6.77 8.19
CA ARG A 8 -16.24 7.70 9.30
C ARG A 8 -17.50 7.68 10.17
N ASP A 9 -17.30 7.54 11.47
CA ASP A 9 -18.34 7.78 12.47
C ASP A 9 -18.16 9.19 13.02
N ASP A 10 -19.02 10.11 12.58
CA ASP A 10 -18.96 11.51 12.97
C ASP A 10 -19.38 11.74 14.43
N ALA A 11 -20.24 10.88 15.00
CA ALA A 11 -20.69 11.02 16.38
C ALA A 11 -19.56 10.66 17.37
N ALA A 12 -18.78 9.63 17.04
CA ALA A 12 -17.63 9.21 17.82
C ALA A 12 -16.30 9.88 17.39
N ASN A 13 -16.33 10.69 16.33
CA ASN A 13 -15.16 11.28 15.66
C ASN A 13 -14.03 10.25 15.42
N CYS A 14 -14.38 9.10 14.85
CA CYS A 14 -13.44 8.01 14.60
C CYS A 14 -13.63 7.43 13.19
N VAL A 15 -12.64 6.66 12.75
CA VAL A 15 -12.71 5.86 11.52
C VAL A 15 -12.93 4.41 11.90
N VAL A 16 -13.91 3.78 11.26
CA VAL A 16 -14.27 2.38 11.50
C VAL A 16 -13.88 1.55 10.28
N LEU A 17 -13.06 0.52 10.51
CA LEU A 17 -12.78 -0.55 9.57
C LEU A 17 -13.60 -1.78 10.00
N LYS A 18 -14.48 -2.24 9.12
CA LYS A 18 -15.19 -3.49 9.27
C LYS A 18 -14.56 -4.55 8.39
N ASP A 19 -14.19 -5.68 8.98
CA ASP A 19 -13.70 -6.87 8.29
C ASP A 19 -14.55 -8.07 8.72
N GLY A 20 -15.61 -8.33 7.95
CA GLY A 20 -16.63 -9.32 8.31
C GLY A 20 -17.34 -8.94 9.63
N GLU A 21 -17.14 -9.76 10.66
CA GLU A 21 -17.68 -9.51 12.01
C GLU A 21 -16.77 -8.66 12.90
N LYS A 22 -15.52 -8.43 12.47
CA LYS A 22 -14.56 -7.64 13.25
C LYS A 22 -14.73 -6.15 12.95
N LEU A 23 -14.71 -5.35 14.02
CA LEU A 23 -14.73 -3.90 13.95
C LEU A 23 -13.47 -3.37 14.61
N PHE A 24 -12.76 -2.50 13.89
CA PHE A 24 -11.62 -1.76 14.39
C PHE A 24 -11.93 -0.26 14.31
N THR A 25 -11.73 0.44 15.42
CA THR A 25 -11.95 1.89 15.53
C THR A 25 -10.63 2.60 15.74
N PHE A 26 -10.40 3.65 14.96
CA PHE A 26 -9.19 4.45 15.00
C PHE A 26 -9.54 5.92 15.21
N THR A 27 -8.73 6.63 15.99
CA THR A 27 -8.81 8.10 15.98
C THR A 27 -8.35 8.64 14.61
N PRO A 28 -8.71 9.88 14.25
CA PRO A 28 -8.23 10.50 13.01
C PRO A 28 -6.71 10.50 12.89
N GLU A 29 -5.99 10.69 14.00
CA GLU A 29 -4.52 10.69 14.05
C GLU A 29 -3.95 9.29 13.82
N GLN A 30 -4.52 8.27 14.46
CA GLN A 30 -4.13 6.87 14.24
C GLN A 30 -4.38 6.45 12.79
N TRP A 31 -5.53 6.84 12.23
CA TRP A 31 -5.85 6.57 10.83
C TRP A 31 -4.88 7.26 9.87
N SER A 32 -4.51 8.51 10.14
CA SER A 32 -3.50 9.25 9.38
C SER A 32 -2.16 8.50 9.32
N VAL A 33 -1.68 7.99 10.46
CA VAL A 33 -0.44 7.19 10.53
C VAL A 33 -0.55 5.91 9.70
N ILE A 34 -1.69 5.21 9.78
CA ILE A 34 -1.94 4.01 8.97
C ILE A 34 -1.90 4.34 7.48
N CYS A 35 -2.57 5.41 7.04
CA CYS A 35 -2.54 5.85 5.65
C CYS A 35 -1.14 6.21 5.17
N MET A 36 -0.35 6.90 5.99
CA MET A 36 1.04 7.23 5.66
C MET A 36 1.90 5.97 5.48
N ALA A 37 1.75 4.99 6.38
CA ALA A 37 2.47 3.73 6.28
C ALA A 37 2.08 2.94 5.01
N ALA A 38 0.78 2.89 4.70
CA ALA A 38 0.28 2.23 3.50
C ALA A 38 0.78 2.89 2.21
N ASN A 39 0.81 4.24 2.16
CA ASN A 39 1.36 4.96 1.01
C ASN A 39 2.86 4.70 0.84
N SER A 40 3.63 4.74 1.94
CA SER A 40 5.07 4.46 1.91
C SER A 40 5.38 3.03 1.42
N ASP A 41 4.60 2.03 1.87
CA ASP A 41 4.71 0.65 1.37
C ASP A 41 4.42 0.58 -0.14
N MET A 42 3.36 1.23 -0.60
CA MET A 42 3.01 1.26 -2.01
C MET A 42 4.11 1.91 -2.86
N GLU A 43 4.65 3.05 -2.43
CA GLU A 43 5.78 3.71 -3.09
C GLU A 43 6.99 2.79 -3.16
N ALA A 44 7.38 2.16 -2.05
CA ALA A 44 8.52 1.25 -2.00
C ALA A 44 8.35 0.07 -2.99
N ARG A 45 7.14 -0.49 -3.08
CA ARG A 45 6.83 -1.57 -4.02
C ARG A 45 6.91 -1.12 -5.48
N LEU A 46 6.44 0.09 -5.78
CA LEU A 46 6.57 0.67 -7.12
C LEU A 46 8.04 0.91 -7.49
N TYR A 47 8.84 1.46 -6.58
CA TYR A 47 10.28 1.62 -6.79
C TYR A 47 10.98 0.29 -7.04
N ALA A 48 10.67 -0.75 -6.26
CA ALA A 48 11.25 -2.08 -6.44
C ALA A 48 10.89 -2.69 -7.81
N LEU A 49 9.64 -2.53 -8.25
CA LEU A 49 9.19 -2.98 -9.57
C LEU A 49 9.95 -2.26 -10.69
N ALA A 50 9.99 -0.93 -10.65
CA ALA A 50 10.68 -0.13 -11.67
C ALA A 50 12.18 -0.45 -11.71
N HIS A 51 12.82 -0.57 -10.54
CA HIS A 51 14.24 -0.90 -10.46
C HIS A 51 14.53 -2.31 -11.01
N SER A 52 13.66 -3.28 -10.73
CA SER A 52 13.80 -4.65 -11.25
C SER A 52 13.72 -4.68 -12.79
N GLU A 53 12.89 -3.84 -13.38
CA GLU A 53 12.76 -3.71 -14.83
C GLU A 53 14.00 -3.06 -15.45
N THR A 54 14.53 -2.00 -14.85
CA THR A 54 15.79 -1.37 -15.28
C THR A 54 16.93 -2.38 -15.30
N LEU A 55 17.12 -3.15 -14.21
CA LEU A 55 18.16 -4.18 -14.13
C LEU A 55 17.98 -5.27 -15.20
N ARG A 56 16.73 -5.66 -15.49
CA ARG A 56 16.43 -6.62 -16.57
C ARG A 56 16.86 -6.07 -17.92
N ILE A 57 16.53 -4.81 -18.23
CA ILE A 57 16.91 -4.16 -19.49
C ILE A 57 18.43 -4.05 -19.61
N GLU A 58 19.12 -3.57 -18.58
CA GLU A 58 20.59 -3.45 -18.57
C GLU A 58 21.29 -4.79 -18.82
N ARG A 59 20.80 -5.85 -18.16
CA ARG A 59 21.29 -7.22 -18.35
C ARG A 59 21.10 -7.65 -19.80
N ASP A 60 19.91 -7.47 -20.36
CA ASP A 60 19.61 -7.88 -21.74
C ASP A 60 20.42 -7.09 -22.78
N MET A 61 20.75 -5.82 -22.51
CA MET A 61 21.69 -5.05 -23.35
C MET A 61 23.11 -5.62 -23.28
N LYS A 62 23.64 -5.87 -22.07
CA LYS A 62 24.98 -6.48 -21.91
C LYS A 62 25.12 -7.82 -22.61
N TRP A 63 24.09 -8.68 -22.56
CA TRP A 63 24.13 -9.97 -23.27
C TRP A 63 24.15 -9.84 -24.79
N LYS A 64 23.63 -8.74 -25.36
CA LYS A 64 23.70 -8.47 -26.79
C LYS A 64 25.07 -7.94 -27.24
N GLU A 65 25.82 -7.28 -26.36
CA GLU A 65 27.17 -6.77 -26.64
C GLU A 65 28.25 -7.88 -26.63
N VAL A 66 27.96 -9.03 -26.00
CA VAL A 66 28.90 -10.15 -25.86
C VAL A 66 28.73 -11.23 -26.96
N LYS A 67 27.80 -11.03 -27.91
CA LYS A 67 27.62 -11.87 -29.11
C LYS A 67 28.14 -11.16 -30.35
#